data_AF-A0A936QWP0-F1
#
_entry.id   AF-A0A936QWP0-F1
#
_cell.length_a   1.000
_cell.length_b   1.000
_cell.length_c   1.000
_cell.angle_alpha   90.00
_cell.angle_beta   90.00
_cell.angle_gamma   90.00
#
_symmetry.space_group_name_H-M   'P 1'
#
loop_
_entity.id
_entity.type
_entity.pdbx_description
1 polymer ?
#
loop_
_entity_poly.entity_id
_entity_poly.type
_entity_poly.pdbx_seq_one_letter_code
_entity_poly.pdbx_strand_id
1 'polypeptide(L)'
;MPIDKEYIIRLNAFDLGQLLDGLEVRARAWRDTANYLETGEASSPDFVAEECNDTAEAHKLAEHYEWIIALVLEQQTQQDRP
;
A
#
# COMPACT_ATOMS: atom_id res chain seq x y z
N MET A 1 4.07 16.21 -10.59
CA MET A 1 5.48 15.82 -10.81
C MET A 1 5.60 15.38 -12.26
N PRO A 2 6.73 15.60 -12.96
CA PRO A 2 6.93 14.95 -14.26
C PRO A 2 6.74 13.45 -14.06
N ILE A 3 6.07 12.78 -15.00
CA ILE A 3 5.91 11.33 -14.94
C ILE A 3 7.32 10.75 -15.02
N ASP A 4 7.82 10.27 -13.87
CA ASP A 4 9.07 9.54 -13.81
C ASP A 4 8.98 8.29 -14.68
N LYS A 5 10.14 7.76 -15.06
CA LYS A 5 10.27 6.58 -15.92
C LYS A 5 9.33 5.44 -15.51
N GLU A 6 8.47 5.01 -16.43
CA GLU A 6 7.58 3.87 -16.23
C GLU A 6 8.29 2.52 -16.46
N TYR A 7 7.85 1.50 -15.74
CA TYR A 7 8.33 0.13 -15.85
C TYR A 7 7.16 -0.83 -16.06
N ILE A 8 7.35 -1.82 -16.93
CA ILE A 8 6.40 -2.91 -17.15
C ILE A 8 6.92 -4.15 -16.41
N ILE A 9 6.10 -4.69 -15.51
CA ILE A 9 6.42 -5.92 -14.76
C ILE A 9 5.48 -7.02 -15.24
N ARG A 10 6.03 -8.18 -15.58
CA ARG A 10 5.26 -9.37 -15.97
C ARG A 10 5.34 -10.40 -14.87
N LEU A 11 4.20 -10.74 -14.29
CA LEU A 11 4.04 -11.75 -13.24
C LEU A 11 3.00 -12.78 -13.68
N ASN A 12 3.09 -14.01 -13.16
CA ASN A 12 1.96 -14.92 -13.24
C ASN A 12 0.90 -14.52 -12.20
N ALA A 13 -0.31 -15.08 -12.30
CA ALA A 13 -1.42 -14.71 -11.42
C ALA A 13 -1.13 -14.98 -9.93
N PHE A 14 -0.37 -16.02 -9.61
CA PHE A 14 -0.02 -16.36 -8.22
C PHE A 14 0.93 -15.30 -7.63
N ASP A 15 2.01 -14.97 -8.35
CA ASP A 15 2.98 -13.96 -7.91
C ASP A 15 2.35 -12.56 -7.84
N LEU A 16 1.42 -12.25 -8.74
CA LEU A 16 0.65 -11.01 -8.70
C LEU A 16 -0.21 -10.93 -7.42
N GLY A 17 -0.87 -12.02 -7.03
CA GLY A 17 -1.61 -12.10 -5.78
C GLY A 17 -0.71 -11.86 -4.57
N GLN A 18 0.45 -12.54 -4.52
CA GLN A 18 1.41 -12.34 -3.42
C GLN A 18 1.95 -10.91 -3.33
N LEU A 19 2.16 -10.24 -4.48
CA LEU A 19 2.54 -8.83 -4.51
C LEU A 19 1.44 -7.94 -3.92
N LEU A 20 0.19 -8.14 -4.33
CA LEU A 20 -0.96 -7.38 -3.84
C LEU A 20 -1.15 -7.57 -2.33
N ASP A 21 -1.09 -8.82 -1.85
CA ASP A 21 -1.19 -9.13 -0.41
C ASP A 21 -0.13 -8.36 0.39
N GLY A 22 1.13 -8.36 -0.09
CA GLY A 22 2.21 -7.62 0.54
C GLY A 22 1.98 -6.10 0.56
N LEU A 23 1.48 -5.53 -0.54
CA LEU A 23 1.16 -4.09 -0.62
C LEU A 23 0.02 -3.71 0.33
N GLU A 24 -0.99 -4.56 0.48
CA GLU A 24 -2.09 -4.33 1.42
C GLU A 24 -1.61 -4.32 2.88
N VAL A 25 -0.70 -5.25 3.23
CA VAL A 25 -0.08 -5.26 4.56
C VAL A 25 0.68 -3.96 4.81
N ARG A 26 1.44 -3.45 3.83
CA ARG A 26 2.14 -2.17 3.94
C ARG A 26 1.18 -0.99 4.09
N ALA A 27 0.14 -0.92 3.26
CA ALA A 27 -0.87 0.13 3.35
C ALA A 27 -1.52 0.19 4.73
N ARG A 28 -1.88 -0.99 5.27
CA ARG A 28 -2.48 -1.12 6.60
C ARG A 28 -1.53 -0.70 7.72
N ALA A 29 -0.28 -1.12 7.68
CA ALA A 29 0.71 -0.74 8.70
C ALA A 29 0.90 0.78 8.79
N TRP A 30 0.94 1.46 7.64
CA TRP A 30 1.01 2.93 7.59
C TRP A 30 -0.26 3.59 8.12
N ARG A 31 -1.44 3.07 7.78
CA ARG A 31 -2.71 3.58 8.30
C ARG A 31 -2.82 3.40 9.82
N ASP A 32 -2.44 2.24 10.33
CA ASP A 32 -2.45 1.96 11.76
C ASP A 32 -1.45 2.84 12.50
N THR A 33 -0.28 3.10 11.90
CA THR A 33 0.71 4.07 12.43
C THR A 33 0.12 5.48 12.49
N ALA A 34 -0.55 5.94 11.42
CA ALA A 34 -1.18 7.25 11.42
C ALA A 34 -2.26 7.36 12.52
N ASN A 35 -3.13 6.35 12.63
CA ASN A 35 -4.15 6.28 13.68
C ASN A 35 -3.52 6.33 15.07
N TYR A 36 -2.47 5.54 15.31
CA TYR A 36 -1.75 5.55 16.59
C TYR A 36 -1.15 6.91 16.92
N LEU A 37 -0.54 7.60 15.94
CA LEU A 37 0.01 8.93 16.15
C LEU A 37 -1.06 9.98 16.44
N GLU A 38 -2.28 9.80 15.91
CA GLU A 38 -3.41 10.72 16.13
C GLU A 38 -4.12 10.47 17.47
N THR A 39 -4.35 9.21 17.83
CA THR A 39 -5.21 8.84 18.98
C THR A 39 -4.43 8.34 20.19
N GLY A 40 -3.19 7.87 20.01
CA GLY A 40 -2.42 7.12 21.00
C GLY A 40 -2.87 5.67 21.18
N GLU A 41 -3.86 5.19 20.42
CA GLU A 41 -4.42 3.85 20.54
C GLU A 41 -3.79 2.89 19.52
N ALA A 42 -3.31 1.74 20.02
CA ALA A 42 -2.79 0.68 19.16
C ALA A 42 -3.95 -0.08 18.47
N SER A 43 -3.78 -0.40 17.19
CA SER A 43 -4.82 -1.11 16.41
C SER A 43 -4.99 -2.58 16.81
N SER A 44 -3.95 -3.20 17.38
CA SER A 44 -3.96 -4.58 17.89
C SER A 44 -2.87 -4.79 18.94
N PRO A 45 -2.89 -5.90 19.70
CA PRO A 45 -1.84 -6.22 20.68
C PRO A 45 -0.43 -6.37 20.08
N ASP A 46 -0.35 -6.83 18.84
CA ASP A 46 0.91 -7.06 18.12
C ASP A 46 1.31 -5.86 17.24
N PHE A 47 0.61 -4.72 17.39
CA PHE A 47 0.89 -3.51 16.63
C PHE A 47 2.30 -2.99 16.91
N VAL A 48 3.02 -2.71 15.82
CA VAL A 48 4.30 -2.02 15.84
C VAL A 48 4.18 -0.84 14.88
N ALA A 49 4.35 0.38 15.39
CA ALA A 49 4.37 1.57 14.57
C ALA A 49 5.55 1.53 13.60
N GLU A 50 5.32 1.95 12.36
CA GLU A 50 6.39 2.16 11.38
C GLU A 50 7.32 3.29 11.84
N GLU A 51 8.54 3.33 11.29
CA GLU A 51 9.54 4.36 11.62
C GLU A 51 9.13 5.74 11.07
N CYS A 52 8.18 6.39 11.74
CA CYS A 52 7.62 7.69 11.37
C CYS A 52 7.08 8.41 12.60
N ASN A 53 7.27 9.74 12.65
CA ASN A 53 6.79 10.59 13.74
C ASN A 53 5.80 11.67 13.26
N ASP A 54 5.37 11.62 12.00
CA ASP A 54 4.43 12.57 11.41
C ASP A 54 3.17 11.82 10.90
N THR A 55 2.03 12.09 11.54
CA THR A 55 0.73 11.53 11.16
C THR A 55 0.39 11.79 9.69
N ALA A 56 0.70 12.98 9.17
CA ALA A 56 0.38 13.33 7.79
C ALA A 56 1.29 12.60 6.80
N GLU A 57 2.54 12.33 7.15
CA GLU A 57 3.44 11.49 6.36
C GLU A 57 2.93 10.05 6.33
N ALA A 58 2.56 9.48 7.49
CA ALA A 58 2.02 8.13 7.57
C ALA A 58 0.73 7.97 6.73
N HIS A 59 -0.18 8.94 6.77
CA HIS A 59 -1.37 8.95 5.90
C HIS A 59 -1.01 8.96 4.42
N LYS A 60 -0.11 9.86 3.99
CA LYS A 60 0.30 9.95 2.59
C LYS A 60 0.92 8.64 2.10
N LEU A 61 1.70 7.97 2.93
CA LEU A 61 2.29 6.67 2.57
C LEU A 61 1.22 5.59 2.44
N ALA A 62 0.26 5.51 3.37
CA ALA A 62 -0.87 4.59 3.26
C ALA A 62 -1.66 4.81 1.96
N GLU A 63 -2.05 6.06 1.69
CA GLU A 63 -2.75 6.46 0.46
C GLU A 63 -1.94 6.14 -0.80
N HIS A 64 -0.61 6.30 -0.76
CA HIS A 64 0.25 5.99 -1.88
C HIS A 64 0.29 4.49 -2.18
N TYR A 65 0.35 3.63 -1.17
CA TYR A 65 0.25 2.18 -1.36
C TYR A 65 -1.11 1.79 -1.94
N GLU A 66 -2.20 2.38 -1.47
CA GLU A 66 -3.55 2.14 -2.01
C GLU A 66 -3.67 2.55 -3.47
N TRP A 67 -3.05 3.67 -3.83
CA TRP A 67 -2.97 4.11 -5.22
C TRP A 67 -2.19 3.12 -6.10
N ILE A 68 -1.05 2.60 -5.62
CA ILE A 68 -0.29 1.55 -6.33
C ILE A 68 -1.15 0.30 -6.52
N ILE A 69 -1.83 -0.16 -5.47
CA ILE A 69 -2.74 -1.33 -5.53
C ILE A 69 -3.81 -1.11 -6.59
N ALA A 70 -4.45 0.07 -6.61
CA ALA A 70 -5.47 0.40 -7.61
C ALA A 70 -4.92 0.35 -9.05
N LEU A 71 -3.71 0.88 -9.28
CA LEU A 71 -3.06 0.81 -10.59
C LEU A 71 -2.76 -0.63 -11.03
N VAL A 72 -2.32 -1.48 -10.11
CA VAL A 72 -2.02 -2.89 -10.40
C VAL A 72 -3.29 -3.67 -10.71
N LEU A 73 -4.36 -3.47 -9.93
CA LEU A 73 -5.67 -4.09 -10.16
C LEU A 73 -6.30 -3.63 -11.47
N GLU A 74 -6.12 -2.36 -11.85
CA GLU A 74 -6.55 -1.86 -13.16
C GLU A 74 -5.82 -2.58 -14.30
N GLN A 75 -4.49 -2.74 -14.20
CA GLN A 75 -3.71 -3.48 -15.20
C GLN A 75 -4.16 -4.94 -15.31
N GLN A 76 -4.38 -5.62 -14.19
CA GLN A 76 -4.92 -6.98 -14.16
C GLN A 76 -6.27 -7.05 -14.89
N THR A 77 -7.19 -6.15 -14.53
CA THR A 77 -8.54 -6.08 -15.13
C THR A 77 -8.49 -5.84 -16.63
N GLN A 78 -7.51 -5.06 -17.13
CA GLN A 78 -7.32 -4.83 -18.56
C GLN A 78 -6.76 -6.07 -19.28
N GLN A 79 -5.89 -6.83 -18.62
CA GLN A 79 -5.23 -8.03 -19.18
C GLN A 79 -6.13 -9.28 -19.15
N ASP A 80 -7.04 -9.37 -18.18
CA ASP A 80 -8.02 -10.46 -18.08
C ASP A 80 -9.18 -10.31 -19.10
N ARG A 81 -9.22 -9.23 -19.87
CA ARG A 81 -10.23 -9.04 -20.94
C ARG A 81 -9.99 -10.06 -22.07
N PRO A 82 -11.05 -10.70 -22.57
CA PRO A 82 -10.95 -11.73 -23.62
C PRO A 82 -10.52 -11.16 -24.98
#